data_AF-A0A3B9KQS5-F1
#
_entry.id   AF-A0A3B9KQS5-F1
#
_cell.length_a   1.000
_cell.length_b   1.000
_cell.length_c   1.000
_cell.angle_alpha   90.00
_cell.angle_beta   90.00
_cell.angle_gamma   90.00
#
_symmetry.space_group_name_H-M   'P 1'
#
loop_
_entity.id
_entity.type
_entity.pdbx_description
1 polymer ?
#
loop_
_entity_poly.entity_id
_entity_poly.type
_entity_poly.pdbx_seq_one_letter_code
_entity_poly.pdbx_strand_id
1 'polypeptide(L)'
;PAGLMAGGKLGQAGMSVLLLEKMEKTGKKLRITGKGRCNVSNSRPQREFIKAFGAQGKFLYSAFSRYFRDELLDFFKNELHIELTEERGGRIFPSSQNAHEIADKLTDWAVRHHVNILYHHACDSLIVHDGRVQAVSCRTLNGPQRYEASAVLIATGGASYPATGSTGDGYKLALQAGHTIIPP
;
A
#
# COMPACT_ATOMS: atom_id res chain seq x y z
N PRO A 1 2.22 2.38 0.49
CA PRO A 1 2.01 1.90 1.88
C PRO A 1 1.23 0.58 1.91
N ALA A 2 0.03 0.51 1.30
CA ALA A 2 -0.82 -0.68 1.33
C ALA A 2 -0.12 -1.96 0.84
N GLY A 3 0.55 -1.93 -0.32
CA GLY A 3 1.27 -3.08 -0.86
C GLY A 3 2.39 -3.60 0.05
N LEU A 4 3.17 -2.69 0.65
CA LEU A 4 4.24 -3.06 1.59
C LEU A 4 3.68 -3.65 2.89
N MET A 5 2.64 -3.03 3.47
CA MET A 5 1.99 -3.53 4.70
C MET A 5 1.38 -4.92 4.47
N ALA A 6 0.63 -5.09 3.39
CA ALA A 6 0.02 -6.37 3.06
C ALA A 6 1.09 -7.42 2.76
N GLY A 7 2.08 -7.08 1.91
CA GLY A 7 3.16 -7.99 1.57
C GLY A 7 3.94 -8.47 2.78
N GLY A 8 4.38 -7.55 3.66
CA GLY A 8 5.13 -7.92 4.84
C GLY A 8 4.30 -8.72 5.86
N LYS A 9 2.99 -8.46 6.00
CA LYS A 9 2.12 -9.28 6.86
C LYS A 9 1.92 -10.69 6.30
N LEU A 10 1.75 -10.83 4.98
CA LEU A 10 1.65 -12.14 4.33
C LEU A 10 2.97 -12.92 4.41
N GLY A 11 4.10 -12.23 4.22
CA GLY A 11 5.43 -12.80 4.39
C GLY A 11 5.72 -13.23 5.83
N GLN A 12 5.31 -12.43 6.82
CA GLN A 12 5.37 -12.78 8.24
C GLN A 12 4.55 -14.04 8.56
N ALA A 13 3.44 -14.26 7.83
CA ALA A 13 2.64 -15.47 7.92
C ALA A 13 3.22 -16.68 7.14
N GLY A 14 4.43 -16.55 6.57
CA GLY A 14 5.12 -17.63 5.86
C GLY A 14 4.69 -17.82 4.41
N MET A 15 3.94 -16.88 3.84
CA MET A 15 3.54 -16.95 2.43
C MET A 15 4.68 -16.51 1.51
N SER A 16 4.79 -17.13 0.33
CA SER A 16 5.64 -16.62 -0.74
C SER A 16 5.00 -15.38 -1.36
N VAL A 17 5.67 -14.23 -1.26
CA VAL A 17 5.14 -12.94 -1.71
C VAL A 17 6.09 -12.29 -2.70
N LEU A 18 5.53 -11.93 -3.86
CA LEU A 18 6.17 -11.08 -4.86
C LEU A 18 5.45 -9.75 -4.93
N LEU A 19 6.17 -8.65 -4.74
CA LEU A 19 5.68 -7.28 -4.90
C LEU A 19 6.28 -6.69 -6.18
N LEU A 20 5.40 -6.26 -7.09
CA LEU A 20 5.76 -5.65 -8.36
C LEU A 20 5.53 -4.14 -8.27
N GLU A 21 6.62 -3.36 -8.30
CA GLU A 21 6.60 -1.90 -8.22
C GLU A 21 6.99 -1.32 -9.57
N LYS A 22 6.16 -0.42 -10.10
CA LYS A 22 6.39 0.24 -11.38
C LYS A 22 7.60 1.17 -11.34
N MET A 23 7.82 1.80 -10.20
CA MET A 23 8.87 2.79 -10.04
C MET A 23 10.21 2.15 -9.66
N GLU A 24 11.27 2.97 -9.66
CA GLU A 24 12.62 2.58 -9.24
C GLU A 24 12.76 2.41 -7.71
N LYS A 25 11.75 2.86 -6.96
CA LYS A 25 11.72 2.79 -5.51
C LYS A 25 10.29 2.69 -5.00
N THR A 26 10.09 1.92 -3.94
CA THR A 26 8.81 1.81 -3.23
C THR A 26 8.47 3.11 -2.53
N GLY A 27 7.16 3.36 -2.43
CA GLY A 27 6.63 4.41 -1.57
C GLY A 27 6.95 5.84 -2.03
N LYS A 28 7.25 6.09 -3.30
CA LYS A 28 7.54 7.46 -3.80
C LYS A 28 6.49 8.49 -3.39
N LYS A 29 5.20 8.13 -3.45
CA LYS A 29 4.13 9.02 -2.99
C LYS A 29 4.14 9.22 -1.48
N LEU A 30 4.43 8.16 -0.71
CA LEU A 30 4.53 8.23 0.75
C LEU A 30 5.60 9.23 1.18
N ARG A 31 6.75 9.22 0.50
CA ARG A 31 7.90 10.10 0.75
C ARG A 31 7.60 11.60 0.61
N ILE A 32 6.57 11.97 -0.16
CA ILE A 32 6.17 13.37 -0.34
C ILE A 32 4.97 13.78 0.53
N THR A 33 4.35 12.85 1.27
CA THR A 33 3.21 13.16 2.12
C THR A 33 3.60 14.04 3.31
N GLY A 34 2.67 14.85 3.80
CA GLY A 34 2.91 15.73 4.95
C GLY A 34 4.05 16.74 4.72
N LYS A 35 4.30 17.13 3.45
CA LYS A 35 5.43 17.96 3.01
C LYS A 35 6.78 17.30 3.32
N GLY A 36 6.90 16.00 3.04
CA GLY A 36 8.13 15.24 3.30
C GLY A 36 8.27 14.73 4.73
N ARG A 37 7.27 14.96 5.59
CA ARG A 37 7.29 14.53 7.01
C ARG A 37 6.53 13.24 7.28
N CYS A 38 5.63 12.86 6.36
CA CYS A 38 4.72 11.73 6.49
C CYS A 38 3.74 11.86 7.66
N ASN A 39 2.54 12.37 7.38
CA ASN A 39 1.41 12.28 8.31
C ASN A 39 0.91 10.82 8.32
N VAL A 40 1.38 10.02 9.27
CA VAL A 40 1.17 8.56 9.29
C VAL A 40 -0.25 8.18 9.66
N SER A 41 -0.91 8.94 10.54
CA SER A 41 -2.26 8.65 11.03
C SER A 41 -2.89 9.87 11.72
N ASN A 42 -4.02 9.67 12.41
CA ASN A 42 -4.69 10.68 13.22
C ASN A 42 -5.23 10.09 14.54
N SER A 43 -5.21 10.87 15.62
CA SER A 43 -5.61 10.48 16.97
C SER A 43 -7.12 10.54 17.25
N ARG A 44 -7.94 10.95 16.28
CA ARG A 44 -9.40 10.92 16.41
C ARG A 44 -9.92 9.52 16.79
N PRO A 45 -10.97 9.42 17.62
CA PRO A 45 -11.66 8.17 17.87
C PRO A 45 -12.15 7.53 16.57
N GLN A 46 -12.16 6.20 16.51
CA GLN A 46 -12.47 5.45 15.29
C GLN A 46 -13.77 5.90 14.60
N ARG A 47 -14.84 6.15 15.36
CA ARG A 47 -16.12 6.63 14.82
C ARG A 47 -15.99 7.99 14.11
N GLU A 48 -15.22 8.90 14.67
CA GLU A 48 -14.97 10.22 14.06
C GLU A 48 -14.00 10.14 12.89
N PHE A 49 -12.98 9.28 13.01
CA PHE A 49 -12.04 8.99 11.93
C PHE A 49 -12.77 8.47 10.68
N ILE A 50 -13.69 7.51 10.86
CA ILE A 50 -14.50 6.95 9.76
C ILE A 50 -15.37 8.01 9.09
N LYS A 51 -15.96 8.94 9.86
CA LYS A 51 -16.77 10.03 9.29
C LYS A 51 -15.98 10.92 8.33
N ALA A 52 -14.66 11.06 8.51
CA ALA A 52 -13.81 11.84 7.62
C ALA A 52 -13.72 11.27 6.18
N PHE A 53 -14.13 10.01 5.96
CA PHE A 53 -14.20 9.36 4.65
C PHE A 53 -15.57 9.51 3.97
N GLY A 54 -16.47 10.34 4.52
CA GLY A 54 -17.79 10.60 3.95
C GLY A 54 -18.69 9.37 3.94
N ALA A 55 -19.59 9.30 2.95
CA ALA A 55 -20.62 8.26 2.87
C ALA A 55 -20.03 6.84 2.80
N GLN A 56 -18.89 6.66 2.11
CA GLN A 56 -18.24 5.37 1.93
C GLN A 56 -17.42 4.92 3.15
N GLY A 57 -17.25 5.78 4.16
CA GLY A 57 -16.50 5.44 5.38
C GLY A 57 -17.04 4.20 6.11
N LYS A 58 -18.34 3.91 6.00
CA LYS A 58 -18.95 2.71 6.62
C LYS A 58 -18.29 1.40 6.18
N PHE A 59 -17.74 1.35 4.96
CA PHE A 59 -16.99 0.19 4.47
C PHE A 59 -15.79 -0.16 5.34
N LEU A 60 -15.18 0.83 6.01
CA LEU A 60 -13.96 0.68 6.79
C LEU A 60 -14.18 0.09 8.19
N TYR A 61 -15.42 -0.02 8.70
CA TYR A 61 -15.68 -0.52 10.05
C TYR A 61 -15.07 -1.91 10.29
N SER A 62 -15.22 -2.83 9.33
CA SER A 62 -14.70 -4.19 9.45
C SER A 62 -13.17 -4.25 9.44
N ALA A 63 -12.51 -3.36 8.69
CA ALA A 63 -11.05 -3.30 8.68
C ALA A 63 -10.54 -2.68 9.99
N PHE A 64 -11.10 -1.53 10.40
CA PHE A 64 -10.68 -0.81 11.59
C PHE A 64 -11.09 -1.50 12.90
N SER A 65 -12.02 -2.45 12.91
CA SER A 65 -12.24 -3.29 14.10
C SER A 65 -11.14 -4.32 14.32
N ARG A 66 -10.28 -4.59 13.31
CA ARG A 66 -9.20 -5.57 13.37
C ARG A 66 -7.82 -4.93 13.42
N TYR A 67 -7.67 -3.78 12.76
CA TYR A 67 -6.42 -3.05 12.69
C TYR A 67 -6.72 -1.56 12.46
N PHE A 68 -6.54 -0.75 13.49
CA PHE A 68 -6.77 0.69 13.44
C PHE A 68 -5.51 1.44 13.89
N ARG A 69 -5.67 2.47 14.72
CA ARG A 69 -4.61 3.37 15.13
C ARG A 69 -3.69 2.68 16.11
N ASP A 70 -4.21 2.04 17.14
CA ASP A 70 -3.39 1.55 18.25
C ASP A 70 -2.48 0.41 17.78
N GLU A 71 -2.99 -0.50 16.94
CA GLU A 71 -2.17 -1.53 16.28
C GLU A 71 -1.16 -0.92 15.30
N LEU A 72 -1.52 0.16 14.61
CA LEU A 72 -0.60 0.87 13.73
C LEU A 72 0.54 1.54 14.51
N LEU A 73 0.24 2.19 15.64
CA LEU A 73 1.25 2.83 16.49
C LEU A 73 2.19 1.77 17.10
N ASP A 74 1.62 0.65 17.55
CA ASP A 74 2.38 -0.50 18.04
C ASP A 74 3.32 -1.05 16.96
N PHE A 75 2.82 -1.21 15.74
CA PHE A 75 3.62 -1.62 14.59
C PHE A 75 4.78 -0.66 14.31
N PHE A 76 4.55 0.66 14.28
CA PHE A 76 5.62 1.63 14.07
C PHE A 76 6.70 1.55 15.16
N LYS A 77 6.27 1.41 16.42
CA LYS A 77 7.18 1.33 17.56
C LYS A 77 7.98 0.03 17.60
N ASN A 78 7.30 -1.11 17.45
CA ASN A 78 7.88 -2.42 17.72
C ASN A 78 8.49 -3.08 16.48
N GLU A 79 7.93 -2.86 15.30
CA GLU A 79 8.36 -3.53 14.07
C GLU A 79 9.28 -2.65 13.23
N LEU A 80 9.03 -1.33 13.23
CA LEU A 80 9.84 -0.36 12.48
C LEU A 80 10.85 0.40 13.36
N HIS A 81 10.69 0.37 14.68
CA HIS A 81 11.49 1.14 15.64
C HIS A 81 11.47 2.64 15.35
N ILE A 82 10.28 3.17 15.07
CA ILE A 82 10.03 4.59 14.79
C ILE A 82 9.16 5.17 15.89
N GLU A 83 9.69 6.15 16.59
CA GLU A 83 8.91 6.96 17.53
C GLU A 83 7.98 7.90 16.79
N LEU A 84 6.75 8.03 17.29
CA LEU A 84 5.71 8.85 16.70
C LEU A 84 5.29 9.96 17.68
N THR A 85 5.02 11.14 17.14
CA THR A 85 4.57 12.32 17.90
C THR A 85 3.24 12.81 17.34
N GLU A 86 2.32 13.14 18.25
CA GLU A 86 1.07 13.83 17.90
C GLU A 86 1.29 15.35 17.79
N GLU A 87 0.83 15.93 16.69
CA GLU A 87 0.79 17.36 16.42
C GLU A 87 -0.65 17.90 16.44
N ARG A 88 -0.78 19.22 16.34
CA ARG A 88 -2.05 19.94 16.23
C ARG A 88 -3.05 19.26 15.28
N GLY A 89 -4.30 19.16 15.73
CA GLY A 89 -5.39 18.55 14.99
C GLY A 89 -5.37 17.02 15.04
N GLY A 90 -4.63 16.45 15.98
CA GLY A 90 -4.48 15.01 16.18
C GLY A 90 -3.65 14.33 15.11
N ARG A 91 -2.85 15.07 14.33
CA ARG A 91 -2.06 14.47 13.24
C ARG A 91 -0.84 13.78 13.83
N ILE A 92 -0.51 12.60 13.33
CA ILE A 92 0.60 11.80 13.88
C ILE A 92 1.73 11.77 12.86
N PHE A 93 2.94 12.10 13.29
CA PHE A 93 4.15 12.14 12.47
C PHE A 93 5.27 11.31 13.12
N PRO A 94 6.26 10.82 12.36
CA PRO A 94 7.51 10.36 12.95
C PRO A 94 8.21 11.50 13.68
N SER A 95 8.81 11.21 14.82
CA SER A 95 9.56 12.21 15.60
C SER A 95 10.73 12.80 14.82
N SER A 96 11.29 12.04 13.87
CA SER A 96 12.32 12.50 12.92
C SER A 96 11.81 13.48 11.87
N GLN A 97 10.48 13.59 11.71
CA GLN A 97 9.83 14.39 10.68
C GLN A 97 10.29 14.03 9.25
N ASN A 98 10.65 12.77 9.02
CA ASN A 98 11.22 12.31 7.77
C ASN A 98 10.38 11.19 7.13
N ALA A 99 9.69 11.50 6.04
CA ALA A 99 8.91 10.54 5.27
C ALA A 99 9.76 9.50 4.54
N HIS A 100 11.04 9.81 4.25
CA HIS A 100 11.95 8.85 3.64
C HIS A 100 12.26 7.71 4.60
N GLU A 101 12.52 8.02 5.87
CA GLU A 101 12.72 7.02 6.92
C GLU A 101 11.53 6.06 7.01
N ILE A 102 10.30 6.60 7.05
CA ILE A 102 9.08 5.77 7.07
C ILE A 102 9.06 4.79 5.88
N ALA A 103 9.29 5.30 4.67
CA ALA A 103 9.21 4.49 3.47
C ALA A 103 10.35 3.47 3.37
N ASP A 104 11.56 3.82 3.80
CA ASP A 104 12.72 2.93 3.83
C ASP A 104 12.52 1.82 4.87
N LYS A 105 12.21 2.16 6.12
CA LYS A 105 11.95 1.18 7.20
C LYS A 105 10.80 0.24 6.88
N LEU A 106 9.72 0.73 6.27
CA LEU A 106 8.61 -0.12 5.85
C LEU A 106 9.00 -1.09 4.71
N THR A 107 9.88 -0.65 3.81
CA THR A 107 10.42 -1.51 2.75
C THR A 107 11.34 -2.57 3.33
N ASP A 108 12.26 -2.16 4.21
CA ASP A 108 13.18 -3.08 4.90
C ASP A 108 12.42 -4.11 5.73
N TRP A 109 11.37 -3.70 6.45
CA TRP A 109 10.51 -4.61 7.18
C TRP A 109 9.85 -5.66 6.27
N ALA A 110 9.30 -5.24 5.12
CA ALA A 110 8.72 -6.19 4.16
C ALA A 110 9.77 -7.19 3.63
N VAL A 111 10.97 -6.71 3.28
CA VAL A 111 12.07 -7.56 2.80
C VAL A 111 12.57 -8.52 3.90
N ARG A 112 12.68 -8.07 5.15
CA ARG A 112 13.01 -8.92 6.32
C ARG A 112 12.00 -10.04 6.52
N HIS A 113 10.74 -9.83 6.12
CA HIS A 113 9.70 -10.85 6.09
C HIS A 113 9.58 -11.55 4.73
N HIS A 114 10.68 -11.69 4.01
CA HIS A 114 10.81 -12.49 2.79
C HIS A 114 9.93 -12.04 1.60
N VAL A 115 9.49 -10.78 1.58
CA VAL A 115 8.84 -10.21 0.39
C VAL A 115 9.91 -9.95 -0.68
N ASN A 116 9.80 -10.62 -1.82
CA ASN A 116 10.61 -10.30 -2.99
C ASN A 116 10.03 -9.08 -3.70
N ILE A 117 10.83 -8.03 -3.91
CA ILE A 117 10.38 -6.79 -4.55
C ILE A 117 11.09 -6.62 -5.88
N LEU A 118 10.32 -6.50 -6.96
CA LEU A 118 10.83 -6.19 -8.29
C LEU A 118 10.41 -4.78 -8.71
N TYR A 119 11.40 -3.93 -8.95
CA TYR A 119 11.23 -2.55 -9.40
C TYR A 119 11.18 -2.46 -10.92
N HIS A 120 10.65 -1.35 -11.45
CA HIS A 120 10.41 -1.17 -12.89
C HIS A 120 9.47 -2.21 -13.51
N HIS A 121 8.48 -2.68 -12.74
CA HIS A 121 7.47 -3.65 -13.17
C HIS A 121 6.09 -2.98 -13.26
N ALA A 122 5.76 -2.46 -14.44
CA ALA A 122 4.47 -1.82 -14.69
C ALA A 122 3.42 -2.87 -15.10
N CYS A 123 2.65 -3.36 -14.13
CA CYS A 123 1.64 -4.38 -14.40
C CYS A 123 0.40 -3.81 -15.10
N ASP A 124 0.01 -4.44 -16.20
CA ASP A 124 -0.98 -3.90 -17.14
C ASP A 124 -2.10 -4.87 -17.50
N SER A 125 -1.97 -6.15 -17.14
CA SER A 125 -2.99 -7.15 -17.41
C SER A 125 -3.02 -8.26 -16.36
N LEU A 126 -4.23 -8.71 -16.01
CA LEU A 126 -4.49 -9.94 -15.27
C LEU A 126 -4.86 -11.05 -16.26
N ILE A 127 -4.28 -12.22 -16.06
CA ILE A 127 -4.68 -13.44 -16.75
C ILE A 127 -5.64 -14.18 -15.83
N VAL A 128 -6.92 -14.21 -16.21
CA VAL A 128 -8.01 -14.84 -15.45
C VAL A 128 -8.60 -15.97 -16.28
N HIS A 129 -8.73 -17.15 -15.69
CA HIS A 129 -9.34 -18.33 -16.29
C HIS A 129 -10.33 -18.95 -15.29
N ASP A 130 -11.53 -19.33 -15.74
CA ASP A 130 -12.61 -19.87 -14.89
C ASP A 130 -12.87 -19.05 -13.62
N GLY A 131 -12.86 -17.71 -13.75
CA GLY A 131 -13.08 -16.79 -12.63
C GLY A 131 -11.96 -16.74 -11.60
N ARG A 132 -10.79 -17.33 -11.88
CA ARG A 132 -9.61 -17.31 -11.00
C ARG A 132 -8.43 -16.64 -11.69
N VAL A 133 -7.71 -15.81 -10.94
CA VAL A 133 -6.44 -15.26 -11.43
C VAL A 133 -5.41 -16.39 -11.50
N GLN A 134 -4.66 -16.43 -12.60
CA GLN A 134 -3.55 -17.36 -12.80
C GLN A 134 -2.21 -16.65 -12.88
N ALA A 135 -2.21 -15.42 -13.41
CA ALA A 135 -0.99 -14.65 -13.56
C ALA A 135 -1.26 -13.15 -13.71
N VAL A 136 -0.19 -12.37 -13.58
CA VAL A 136 -0.13 -10.95 -13.94
C VAL A 136 0.94 -10.73 -15.00
N SER A 137 0.64 -9.89 -16.00
CA SER A 137 1.59 -9.42 -17.00
C SER A 137 2.06 -8.02 -16.65
N CYS A 138 3.37 -7.78 -16.79
CA CYS A 138 3.97 -6.48 -16.52
C CYS A 138 4.96 -6.11 -17.63
N ARG A 139 4.96 -4.83 -18.01
CA ARG A 139 6.04 -4.25 -18.83
C ARG A 139 7.22 -3.96 -17.93
N THR A 140 8.39 -4.42 -18.35
CA THR A 140 9.65 -4.23 -17.62
C THR A 140 10.69 -3.58 -18.52
N LEU A 141 11.86 -3.22 -17.96
CA LEU A 141 12.99 -2.73 -18.76
C LEU A 141 13.53 -3.78 -19.73
N ASN A 142 13.31 -5.06 -19.47
CA ASN A 142 13.76 -6.18 -20.29
C ASN A 142 12.65 -6.76 -21.18
N GLY A 143 11.57 -5.98 -21.39
CA GLY A 143 10.39 -6.41 -22.14
C GLY A 143 9.25 -6.93 -21.26
N PRO A 144 8.16 -7.43 -21.87
CA PRO A 144 7.03 -7.99 -21.14
C PRO A 144 7.42 -9.25 -20.35
N GLN A 145 6.96 -9.34 -19.12
CA GLN A 145 7.15 -10.51 -18.27
C GLN A 145 5.84 -10.94 -17.62
N ARG A 146 5.71 -12.25 -17.39
CA ARG A 146 4.55 -12.88 -16.78
C ARG A 146 4.93 -13.50 -15.45
N TYR A 147 4.07 -13.32 -14.46
CA TYR A 147 4.24 -13.84 -13.11
C TYR A 147 3.02 -14.65 -12.72
N GLU A 148 3.21 -15.94 -12.45
CA GLU A 148 2.14 -16.82 -11.99
C GLU A 148 1.86 -16.60 -10.51
N ALA A 149 0.58 -16.59 -10.15
CA ALA A 149 0.15 -16.40 -8.77
C ALA A 149 -1.26 -16.96 -8.55
N SER A 150 -1.45 -17.65 -7.43
CA SER A 150 -2.77 -18.14 -7.00
C SER A 150 -3.69 -17.02 -6.48
N ALA A 151 -3.12 -15.86 -6.15
CA ALA A 151 -3.85 -14.69 -5.69
C ALA A 151 -3.10 -13.40 -6.07
N VAL A 152 -3.83 -12.34 -6.38
CA VAL A 152 -3.27 -11.02 -6.72
C VAL A 152 -3.94 -9.95 -5.86
N LEU A 153 -3.12 -9.11 -5.20
CA LEU A 153 -3.57 -7.96 -4.43
C LEU A 153 -3.24 -6.67 -5.19
N ILE A 154 -4.27 -5.92 -5.58
CA ILE A 154 -4.09 -4.64 -6.29
C ILE A 154 -3.89 -3.51 -5.28
N ALA A 155 -2.67 -2.98 -5.19
CA ALA A 155 -2.30 -1.88 -4.29
C ALA A 155 -1.67 -0.68 -5.03
N THR A 156 -2.08 -0.43 -6.27
CA THR A 156 -1.48 0.57 -7.18
C THR A 156 -1.81 2.03 -6.86
N GLY A 157 -2.65 2.27 -5.85
CA GLY A 157 -3.19 3.60 -5.54
C GLY A 157 -4.15 4.11 -6.63
N GLY A 158 -4.50 5.40 -6.54
CA GLY A 158 -5.38 6.06 -7.50
C GLY A 158 -4.64 6.68 -8.70
N ALA A 159 -5.09 7.86 -9.13
CA ALA A 159 -4.55 8.57 -10.30
C ALA A 159 -3.98 9.99 -10.01
N SER A 160 -3.93 10.42 -8.75
CA SER A 160 -3.33 11.71 -8.38
C SER A 160 -1.80 11.62 -8.26
N TYR A 161 -1.07 12.70 -8.54
CA TYR A 161 0.41 12.72 -8.52
C TYR A 161 1.05 11.61 -9.40
N PRO A 162 0.79 11.58 -10.72
CA PRO A 162 1.22 10.49 -11.60
C PRO A 162 2.73 10.28 -11.67
N ALA A 163 3.54 11.34 -11.44
CA ALA A 163 5.00 11.24 -11.33
C ALA A 163 5.49 10.30 -10.20
N THR A 164 4.61 9.97 -9.24
CA THR A 164 4.89 9.02 -8.17
C THR A 164 4.50 7.57 -8.51
N GLY A 165 3.99 7.32 -9.71
CA GLY A 165 3.57 6.00 -10.18
C GLY A 165 2.06 5.72 -10.08
N SER A 166 1.30 6.50 -9.32
CA SER A 166 -0.16 6.33 -9.24
C SER A 166 -0.87 6.95 -10.44
N THR A 167 -1.07 6.16 -11.50
CA THR A 167 -1.64 6.56 -12.81
C THR A 167 -3.00 5.91 -13.10
N GLY A 168 -3.64 5.27 -12.11
CA GLY A 168 -4.93 4.59 -12.29
C GLY A 168 -4.85 3.20 -12.94
N ASP A 169 -3.65 2.60 -13.03
CA ASP A 169 -3.47 1.28 -13.66
C ASP A 169 -4.33 0.19 -12.99
N GLY A 170 -4.48 0.25 -11.66
CA GLY A 170 -5.32 -0.70 -10.92
C GLY A 170 -6.81 -0.65 -11.28
N TYR A 171 -7.33 0.47 -11.80
CA TYR A 171 -8.71 0.53 -12.29
C TYR A 171 -8.90 -0.37 -13.51
N LYS A 172 -7.89 -0.42 -14.40
CA LYS A 172 -7.91 -1.30 -15.58
C LYS A 172 -7.85 -2.77 -15.16
N LEU A 173 -6.98 -3.10 -14.19
CA LEU A 173 -6.87 -4.46 -13.65
C LEU A 173 -8.18 -4.88 -12.97
N ALA A 174 -8.81 -4.00 -12.20
CA ALA A 174 -10.10 -4.28 -11.56
C ALA A 174 -11.23 -4.50 -12.58
N LEU A 175 -11.27 -3.73 -13.69
CA LEU A 175 -12.21 -3.96 -14.80
C LEU A 175 -12.02 -5.34 -15.43
N GLN A 176 -10.78 -5.78 -15.65
CA GLN A 176 -10.49 -7.11 -16.19
C GLN A 176 -10.95 -8.24 -15.25
N ALA A 177 -10.93 -8.00 -13.94
CA ALA A 177 -11.48 -8.92 -12.94
C ALA A 177 -13.02 -8.83 -12.80
N GLY A 178 -13.70 -8.01 -13.62
CA GLY A 178 -15.16 -7.90 -13.65
C GLY A 178 -15.77 -6.88 -12.69
N HIS A 179 -14.96 -6.03 -12.04
CA HIS A 179 -15.46 -4.97 -11.16
C HIS A 179 -15.93 -3.73 -11.93
N THR A 180 -16.87 -2.99 -11.36
CA THR A 180 -17.24 -1.65 -11.83
C THR A 180 -16.36 -0.58 -11.19
N ILE A 181 -15.99 0.44 -11.96
CA ILE A 181 -15.22 1.59 -11.47
C ILE A 181 -16.16 2.79 -11.32
N ILE A 182 -16.23 3.32 -10.10
CA ILE A 182 -16.88 4.61 -9.85
C ILE A 182 -15.93 5.70 -10.37
N PRO A 183 -16.38 6.59 -11.27
CA PRO A 183 -15.56 7.70 -11.74
C PRO A 183 -14.98 8.50 -10.57
N PRO A 184 -13.66 8.73 -10.54
CA PRO A 184 -12.96 9.38 -9.43
C PRO A 184 -13.16 10.90 -9.38
#